data_AF-A0A6A5RB30-F1
#
_entry.id   AF-A0A6A5RB30-F1
#
_cell.length_a   1.000
_cell.length_b   1.000
_cell.length_c   1.000
_cell.angle_alpha   90.00
_cell.angle_beta   90.00
_cell.angle_gamma   90.00
#
_symmetry.space_group_name_H-M   'P 1'
#
loop_
_entity.id
_entity.type
_entity.pdbx_description
1 polymer ?
#
loop_
_entity_poly.entity_id
_entity_poly.type
_entity_poly.pdbx_seq_one_letter_code
_entity_poly.pdbx_strand_id
1 'polypeptide(L)'
;MADFNEQKTPLTLANVQAWARYEFPEAFKALPRASRVSYIEIDDTSFNRVIQRSLGRSTHKKLLVIGDYAPGDDVEDSKVVAHVHEHDTEITFYRLSDETVDGKPELHPVRATSNVAFYSPFSKVGDDTGGSKAIHRVSAVILYYFLASELVNELVRHKNDSRWFAKNFREACDWIGNDGDRPSPVSRPGTARRESDKDNTFELPTKIKREREEYTPTGTPKPKRIDHSRKVLDNVTR
;
A
#
# COMPACT_ATOMS: atom_id res chain seq x y z
N MET A 1 -21.28 2.79 -17.95
CA MET A 1 -22.04 2.72 -16.69
C MET A 1 -21.76 4.03 -15.98
N ALA A 2 -22.74 4.94 -15.91
CA ALA A 2 -22.44 6.36 -15.77
C ALA A 2 -22.25 6.90 -14.34
N ASP A 3 -22.47 6.13 -13.27
CA ASP A 3 -22.40 6.69 -11.91
C ASP A 3 -21.79 5.70 -10.90
N PHE A 4 -20.54 5.28 -11.10
CA PHE A 4 -19.80 4.70 -9.97
C PHE A 4 -19.41 5.84 -9.03
N ASN A 5 -20.00 5.85 -7.84
CA ASN A 5 -19.66 6.79 -6.78
C ASN A 5 -19.21 5.97 -5.58
N GLU A 6 -17.91 6.01 -5.26
CA GLU A 6 -17.34 5.27 -4.13
C GLU A 6 -18.02 5.59 -2.79
N GLN A 7 -18.74 6.71 -2.64
CA GLN A 7 -19.51 7.04 -1.45
C GLN A 7 -20.97 6.56 -1.48
N LYS A 8 -21.46 6.01 -2.59
CA LYS A 8 -22.86 5.56 -2.72
C LYS A 8 -23.02 4.14 -3.28
N THR A 9 -22.11 3.71 -4.15
CA THR A 9 -22.14 2.42 -4.84
C THR A 9 -21.47 1.32 -4.01
N PRO A 10 -22.19 0.27 -3.58
CA PRO A 10 -21.61 -0.84 -2.82
C PRO A 10 -20.31 -1.34 -3.45
N LEU A 11 -19.25 -1.54 -2.65
CA LEU A 11 -17.92 -1.92 -3.15
C LEU A 11 -17.80 -3.44 -3.32
N THR A 12 -18.73 -4.00 -4.07
CA THR A 12 -18.79 -5.43 -4.43
C THR A 12 -17.96 -5.71 -5.67
N LEU A 13 -17.58 -6.98 -5.88
CA LEU A 13 -16.79 -7.38 -7.05
C LEU A 13 -17.44 -6.94 -8.37
N ALA A 14 -18.75 -7.18 -8.50
CA ALA A 14 -19.50 -6.85 -9.71
C ALA A 14 -19.45 -5.34 -10.02
N ASN A 15 -19.67 -4.49 -9.02
CA ASN A 15 -19.66 -3.04 -9.19
C ASN A 15 -18.25 -2.52 -9.51
N VAL A 16 -17.23 -3.00 -8.80
CA VAL A 16 -15.83 -2.60 -9.01
C VAL A 16 -15.36 -3.03 -10.40
N GLN A 17 -15.64 -4.26 -10.83
CA GLN A 17 -15.26 -4.73 -12.17
C GLN A 17 -16.01 -3.98 -13.27
N ALA A 18 -17.31 -3.73 -13.11
CA ALA A 18 -18.10 -3.01 -14.10
C ALA A 18 -17.61 -1.56 -14.26
N TRP A 19 -17.29 -0.90 -13.16
CA TRP A 19 -16.66 0.42 -13.15
C TRP A 19 -15.28 0.42 -13.80
N ALA A 20 -14.38 -0.49 -13.40
CA ALA A 20 -13.01 -0.54 -13.94
C ALA A 20 -12.96 -0.85 -15.45
N ARG A 21 -13.80 -1.80 -15.91
CA ARG A 21 -13.94 -2.12 -17.33
C ARG A 21 -14.49 -0.96 -18.16
N TYR A 22 -15.24 -0.05 -17.54
CA TYR A 22 -15.80 1.11 -18.21
C TYR A 22 -14.82 2.30 -18.22
N GLU A 23 -14.24 2.64 -17.06
CA GLU A 23 -13.42 3.85 -16.89
C GLU A 23 -11.97 3.71 -17.37
N PHE A 24 -11.37 2.53 -17.22
CA PHE A 24 -9.96 2.29 -17.56
C PHE A 24 -9.72 0.85 -18.06
N PRO A 25 -10.40 0.43 -19.14
CA PRO A 25 -10.41 -0.96 -19.60
C PRO A 25 -9.02 -1.54 -19.87
N GLU A 26 -8.13 -0.79 -20.50
CA GLU A 26 -6.80 -1.30 -20.88
C GLU A 26 -5.89 -1.48 -19.65
N ALA A 27 -5.83 -0.49 -18.77
CA ALA A 27 -5.11 -0.59 -17.51
C ALA A 27 -5.66 -1.72 -16.62
N PHE A 28 -6.98 -1.88 -16.57
CA PHE A 28 -7.61 -2.95 -15.81
C PHE A 28 -7.33 -4.35 -16.40
N LYS A 29 -7.29 -4.50 -17.73
CA LYS A 29 -6.93 -5.77 -18.39
C LYS A 29 -5.49 -6.20 -18.11
N ALA A 30 -4.59 -5.27 -17.79
CA ALA A 30 -3.20 -5.57 -17.44
C ALA A 30 -3.06 -6.29 -16.09
N LEU A 31 -4.07 -6.21 -15.21
CA LEU A 31 -4.04 -6.94 -13.95
C LEU A 31 -4.03 -8.46 -14.20
N PRO A 32 -3.13 -9.21 -13.54
CA PRO A 32 -3.23 -10.65 -13.50
C PRO A 32 -4.59 -11.10 -12.96
N ARG A 33 -5.14 -12.18 -13.53
CA ARG A 33 -6.35 -12.83 -13.00
C ARG A 33 -6.10 -13.26 -11.55
N ALA A 34 -7.14 -13.25 -10.72
CA ALA A 34 -7.05 -13.70 -9.32
C ALA A 34 -6.49 -15.13 -9.18
N SER A 35 -6.75 -16.01 -10.14
CA SER A 35 -6.18 -17.36 -10.17
C SER A 35 -4.65 -17.42 -10.41
N ARG A 36 -4.01 -16.31 -10.76
CA ARG A 36 -2.55 -16.22 -10.98
C ARG A 36 -1.79 -15.68 -9.78
N VAL A 37 -2.47 -15.18 -8.74
CA VAL A 37 -1.81 -14.81 -7.49
C VAL A 37 -1.85 -15.99 -6.53
N SER A 38 -0.82 -16.10 -5.69
CA SER A 38 -0.65 -17.24 -4.80
C SER A 38 -1.27 -16.96 -3.43
N TYR A 39 -2.09 -17.90 -2.97
CA TYR A 39 -2.62 -17.90 -1.61
C TYR A 39 -2.07 -19.09 -0.83
N ILE A 40 -1.82 -18.86 0.45
CA ILE A 40 -1.48 -19.89 1.43
C ILE A 40 -2.68 -20.06 2.36
N GLU A 41 -3.06 -21.30 2.62
CA GLU A 41 -4.07 -21.63 3.62
C GLU A 41 -3.39 -21.90 4.95
N ILE A 42 -4.01 -21.45 6.04
CA ILE A 42 -3.46 -21.65 7.36
C ILE A 42 -4.47 -22.29 8.30
N ASP A 43 -4.00 -23.27 9.06
CA ASP A 43 -4.77 -23.89 10.12
C ASP A 43 -4.74 -23.04 11.40
N ASP A 44 -5.80 -23.11 12.21
CA ASP A 44 -5.96 -22.42 13.51
C ASP A 44 -4.82 -22.68 14.53
N THR A 45 -4.02 -23.72 14.30
CA THR A 45 -2.92 -24.18 15.17
C THR A 45 -1.55 -23.58 14.82
N SER A 46 -1.44 -22.80 13.75
CA SER A 46 -0.13 -22.33 13.21
C SER A 46 0.32 -20.97 13.74
N PHE A 47 -0.28 -20.48 14.82
CA PHE A 47 -0.21 -19.07 15.19
C PHE A 47 0.25 -18.83 16.63
N ASN A 48 1.08 -17.80 16.81
CA ASN A 48 1.26 -17.16 18.10
C ASN A 48 -0.07 -16.60 18.64
N ARG A 49 -0.28 -16.57 19.96
CA ARG A 49 -1.52 -16.14 20.63
C ARG A 49 -2.01 -14.75 20.20
N VAL A 50 -1.11 -13.84 19.85
CA VAL A 50 -1.45 -12.49 19.36
C VAL A 50 -2.13 -12.57 17.99
N ILE A 51 -1.62 -13.43 17.12
CA ILE A 51 -2.12 -13.62 15.75
C ILE A 51 -3.41 -14.42 15.75
N GLN A 52 -3.55 -15.42 16.64
CA GLN A 52 -4.82 -16.12 16.86
C GLN A 52 -5.96 -15.15 17.22
N ARG A 53 -5.69 -14.09 17.98
CA ARG A 53 -6.74 -13.11 18.33
C ARG A 53 -7.22 -12.29 17.14
N SER A 54 -6.32 -11.99 16.21
CA SER A 54 -6.63 -11.26 14.97
C SER A 54 -7.21 -12.21 13.93
N LEU A 55 -6.42 -13.16 13.41
CA LEU A 55 -6.82 -14.10 12.35
C LEU A 55 -7.88 -15.10 12.80
N GLY A 56 -7.94 -15.49 14.07
CA GLY A 56 -8.92 -16.45 14.58
C GLY A 56 -10.37 -15.97 14.42
N ARG A 57 -10.59 -14.64 14.39
CA ARG A 57 -11.90 -14.04 14.14
C ARG A 57 -12.23 -13.82 12.68
N SER A 58 -11.28 -14.07 11.77
CA SER A 58 -11.53 -13.97 10.33
C SER A 58 -12.38 -15.14 9.85
N THR A 59 -13.29 -14.86 8.91
CA THR A 59 -14.19 -15.82 8.26
C THR A 59 -13.45 -16.71 7.24
N HIS A 60 -12.28 -16.31 6.77
CA HIS A 60 -11.40 -17.12 5.93
C HIS A 60 -9.97 -17.18 6.49
N LYS A 61 -9.24 -18.24 6.13
CA LYS A 61 -7.84 -18.47 6.56
C LYS A 61 -6.83 -18.45 5.41
N LYS A 62 -7.18 -17.78 4.32
CA LYS A 62 -6.30 -17.59 3.16
C LYS A 62 -5.47 -16.32 3.33
N LEU A 63 -4.17 -16.44 3.11
CA LEU A 63 -3.23 -15.33 3.04
C LEU A 63 -2.69 -15.17 1.63
N LEU A 64 -2.63 -13.94 1.14
CA LEU A 64 -2.09 -13.62 -0.17
C LEU A 64 -0.57 -13.45 -0.07
N VAL A 65 0.21 -14.17 -0.88
CA VAL A 65 1.66 -13.97 -0.98
C VAL A 65 1.93 -12.70 -1.78
N ILE A 66 2.68 -11.77 -1.20
CA ILE A 66 2.92 -10.45 -1.80
C ILE A 66 4.39 -10.14 -2.08
N GLY A 67 5.33 -10.89 -1.51
CA GLY A 67 6.76 -10.63 -1.68
C GLY A 67 7.63 -11.42 -0.71
N ASP A 68 8.90 -11.05 -0.64
CA ASP A 68 9.86 -11.53 0.34
C ASP A 68 10.19 -10.43 1.35
N TYR A 69 10.57 -10.83 2.55
CA TYR A 69 10.98 -9.92 3.62
C TYR A 69 12.44 -9.52 3.39
N ALA A 70 12.67 -8.24 3.09
CA ALA A 70 13.98 -7.70 2.72
C ALA A 70 14.30 -6.43 3.53
N PRO A 71 14.59 -6.54 4.84
CA PRO A 71 14.98 -5.39 5.66
C PRO A 71 16.46 -4.99 5.52
N GLY A 72 17.29 -5.76 4.80
CA GLY A 72 18.74 -5.57 4.65
C GLY A 72 19.49 -6.88 4.42
N ASP A 73 20.83 -6.85 4.44
CA ASP A 73 21.71 -7.95 4.00
C ASP A 73 21.74 -9.21 4.90
N ASP A 74 21.15 -9.18 6.11
CA ASP A 74 21.33 -10.21 7.14
C ASP A 74 20.04 -10.97 7.54
N VAL A 75 19.08 -11.17 6.63
CA VAL A 75 17.81 -11.86 6.99
C VAL A 75 17.47 -12.98 6.02
N GLU A 76 17.01 -14.10 6.59
CA GLU A 76 16.47 -15.26 5.89
C GLU A 76 15.32 -14.88 4.93
N ASP A 77 15.23 -15.60 3.81
CA ASP A 77 14.26 -15.43 2.72
C ASP A 77 12.82 -15.79 3.16
N SER A 78 12.29 -15.08 4.15
CA SER A 78 10.94 -15.27 4.66
C SER A 78 9.90 -14.65 3.72
N LYS A 79 8.87 -15.41 3.35
CA LYS A 79 7.77 -14.87 2.53
C LYS A 79 6.92 -13.89 3.30
N VAL A 80 6.55 -12.78 2.66
CA VAL A 80 5.59 -11.81 3.18
C VAL A 80 4.22 -12.09 2.59
N VAL A 81 3.24 -12.08 3.46
CA VAL A 81 1.85 -12.39 3.17
C VAL A 81 0.92 -11.31 3.73
N ALA A 82 -0.18 -11.07 3.03
CA ALA A 82 -1.25 -10.16 3.45
C ALA A 82 -2.52 -10.95 3.79
N HIS A 83 -3.23 -10.48 4.81
CA HIS A 83 -4.59 -10.88 5.14
C HIS A 83 -5.51 -9.67 5.06
N VAL A 84 -6.76 -9.87 4.63
CA VAL A 84 -7.81 -8.86 4.71
C VAL A 84 -8.92 -9.42 5.58
N HIS A 85 -9.35 -8.68 6.58
CA HIS A 85 -10.50 -9.05 7.40
C HIS A 85 -11.81 -8.71 6.66
N GLU A 86 -12.73 -9.68 6.52
CA GLU A 86 -13.97 -9.46 5.76
C GLU A 86 -14.83 -8.30 6.29
N HIS A 87 -14.88 -8.12 7.61
CA HIS A 87 -15.85 -7.20 8.25
C HIS A 87 -15.39 -5.74 8.35
N ASP A 88 -14.09 -5.48 8.30
CA ASP A 88 -13.54 -4.12 8.38
C ASP A 88 -12.59 -3.82 7.23
N THR A 89 -12.28 -4.79 6.36
CA THR A 89 -11.28 -4.67 5.29
C THR A 89 -9.92 -4.15 5.73
N GLU A 90 -9.57 -4.34 7.00
CA GLU A 90 -8.24 -4.04 7.50
C GLU A 90 -7.25 -5.03 6.91
N ILE A 91 -6.14 -4.50 6.38
CA ILE A 91 -5.05 -5.29 5.83
C ILE A 91 -3.99 -5.48 6.91
N THR A 92 -3.68 -6.73 7.22
CA THR A 92 -2.58 -7.09 8.11
C THR A 92 -1.50 -7.83 7.32
N PHE A 93 -0.24 -7.51 7.63
CA PHE A 93 0.93 -8.09 6.96
C PHE A 93 1.71 -8.97 7.93
N TYR A 94 2.11 -10.15 7.46
CA TYR A 94 2.90 -11.10 8.21
C TYR A 94 4.08 -11.60 7.38
N ARG A 95 5.19 -11.94 8.03
CA ARG A 95 6.23 -12.78 7.46
C ARG A 95 5.99 -14.22 7.91
N LEU A 96 6.16 -15.16 7.00
CA LEU A 96 6.20 -16.59 7.27
C LEU A 96 7.62 -16.94 7.67
N SER A 97 7.78 -17.42 8.90
CA SER A 97 9.05 -17.98 9.35
C SER A 97 9.35 -19.29 8.62
N ASP A 98 10.61 -19.46 8.21
CA ASP A 98 11.11 -20.76 7.76
C ASP A 98 11.26 -21.73 8.94
N GLU A 99 11.48 -21.20 10.15
CA GLU A 99 11.45 -21.99 11.38
C GLU A 99 10.02 -22.44 11.68
N THR A 100 9.80 -23.75 11.62
CA THR A 100 8.53 -24.36 11.99
C THR A 100 8.50 -24.69 13.48
N VAL A 101 7.45 -24.25 14.18
CA VAL A 101 7.12 -24.75 15.51
C VAL A 101 6.10 -25.88 15.34
N ASP A 102 6.40 -27.06 15.88
CA ASP A 102 5.56 -28.26 15.71
C ASP A 102 5.28 -28.63 14.23
N GLY A 103 6.23 -28.32 13.33
CA GLY A 103 6.10 -28.59 11.89
C GLY A 103 5.19 -27.61 11.15
N LYS A 104 4.75 -26.52 11.79
CA LYS A 104 3.95 -25.47 11.16
C LYS A 104 4.71 -24.15 11.07
N PRO A 105 4.62 -23.42 9.94
CA PRO A 105 5.28 -22.12 9.80
C PRO A 105 4.64 -21.11 10.76
N GLU A 106 5.48 -20.38 11.51
CA GLU A 106 5.00 -19.30 12.39
C GLU A 106 4.82 -18.01 11.59
N LEU A 107 3.75 -17.25 11.89
CA LEU A 107 3.58 -15.89 11.39
C LEU A 107 4.19 -14.88 12.35
N HIS A 108 4.91 -13.89 11.82
CA HIS A 108 5.32 -12.72 12.58
C HIS A 108 4.81 -11.43 11.94
N PRO A 109 4.29 -10.46 12.71
CA PRO A 109 3.80 -9.21 12.13
C PRO A 109 4.89 -8.41 11.42
N VAL A 110 4.58 -7.89 10.22
CA VAL A 110 5.45 -6.95 9.49
C VAL A 110 5.05 -5.53 9.85
N ARG A 111 5.98 -4.80 10.48
CA ARG A 111 5.72 -3.44 11.00
C ARG A 111 5.83 -2.33 9.96
N ALA A 112 6.59 -2.57 8.89
CA ALA A 112 6.83 -1.59 7.84
C ALA A 112 6.93 -2.30 6.49
N THR A 113 6.14 -1.83 5.52
CA THR A 113 6.15 -2.36 4.15
C THR A 113 7.35 -1.92 3.32
N SER A 114 8.17 -0.99 3.85
CA SER A 114 9.48 -0.65 3.29
C SER A 114 10.46 -1.82 3.31
N ASN A 115 10.21 -2.83 4.15
CA ASN A 115 11.06 -4.01 4.29
C ASN A 115 10.54 -5.18 3.43
N VAL A 116 9.75 -4.91 2.39
CA VAL A 116 9.11 -5.94 1.57
C VAL A 116 9.58 -5.78 0.13
N ALA A 117 10.26 -6.80 -0.38
CA ALA A 117 10.55 -6.95 -1.79
C ALA A 117 9.31 -7.56 -2.47
N PHE A 118 8.42 -6.69 -2.94
CA PHE A 118 7.15 -7.12 -3.52
C PHE A 118 7.35 -7.99 -4.77
N TYR A 119 6.47 -8.96 -4.95
CA TYR A 119 6.32 -9.71 -6.20
C TYR A 119 5.39 -8.99 -7.15
N SER A 120 5.47 -9.33 -8.44
CA SER A 120 4.46 -8.90 -9.41
C SER A 120 3.07 -9.48 -9.03
N PRO A 121 1.99 -8.70 -9.11
CA PRO A 121 1.90 -7.34 -9.67
C PRO A 121 2.18 -6.21 -8.67
N PHE A 122 2.34 -6.52 -7.37
CA PHE A 122 2.52 -5.52 -6.30
C PHE A 122 3.81 -4.71 -6.45
N SER A 123 4.87 -5.29 -7.02
CA SER A 123 6.11 -4.55 -7.32
C SER A 123 5.90 -3.41 -8.31
N LYS A 124 4.92 -3.53 -9.20
CA LYS A 124 4.67 -2.58 -10.30
C LYS A 124 3.83 -1.37 -9.91
N VAL A 125 3.54 -1.17 -8.62
CA VAL A 125 2.76 0.00 -8.16
C VAL A 125 3.60 0.99 -7.36
N GLY A 126 4.90 0.74 -7.20
CA GLY A 126 5.85 1.61 -6.51
C GLY A 126 6.37 2.71 -7.40
N ASP A 127 6.70 3.86 -6.82
CA ASP A 127 7.32 5.00 -7.52
C ASP A 127 8.83 5.12 -7.22
N ASP A 128 9.48 4.02 -6.82
CA ASP A 128 10.88 3.93 -6.36
C ASP A 128 11.25 4.85 -5.17
N THR A 129 10.33 5.70 -4.71
CA THR A 129 10.60 6.66 -3.62
C THR A 129 10.25 6.13 -2.22
N GLY A 130 9.74 4.90 -2.12
CA GLY A 130 9.34 4.29 -0.83
C GLY A 130 8.22 5.06 -0.11
N GLY A 131 7.49 5.92 -0.82
CA GLY A 131 6.52 6.84 -0.22
C GLY A 131 5.20 6.18 0.20
N SER A 132 4.48 6.84 1.11
CA SER A 132 3.17 6.40 1.63
C SER A 132 2.08 6.21 0.56
N LYS A 133 2.25 6.77 -0.64
CA LYS A 133 1.31 6.57 -1.76
C LYS A 133 1.46 5.20 -2.42
N ALA A 134 2.69 4.68 -2.52
CA ALA A 134 2.94 3.36 -3.09
C ALA A 134 2.22 2.29 -2.27
N ILE A 135 2.29 2.36 -0.94
CA ILE A 135 1.60 1.41 -0.08
C ILE A 135 0.07 1.49 -0.23
N HIS A 136 -0.52 2.68 -0.39
CA HIS A 136 -1.97 2.77 -0.63
C HIS A 136 -2.39 2.11 -1.95
N ARG A 137 -1.56 2.21 -3.00
CA ARG A 137 -1.79 1.50 -4.28
C ARG A 137 -1.66 -0.02 -4.11
N VAL A 138 -0.61 -0.49 -3.41
CA VAL A 138 -0.45 -1.92 -3.06
C VAL A 138 -1.68 -2.43 -2.30
N SER A 139 -2.10 -1.70 -1.26
CA SER A 139 -3.28 -2.04 -0.46
C SER A 139 -4.54 -2.16 -1.30
N ALA A 140 -4.78 -1.24 -2.24
CA ALA A 140 -5.94 -1.29 -3.12
C ALA A 140 -5.93 -2.54 -4.03
N VAL A 141 -4.76 -2.94 -4.55
CA VAL A 141 -4.62 -4.16 -5.35
C VAL A 141 -4.86 -5.42 -4.50
N ILE A 142 -4.34 -5.44 -3.27
CA ILE A 142 -4.59 -6.53 -2.31
C ILE A 142 -6.10 -6.66 -2.05
N LEU A 143 -6.79 -5.57 -1.70
CA LEU A 143 -8.23 -5.56 -1.45
C LEU A 143 -9.01 -6.09 -2.66
N TYR A 144 -8.64 -5.64 -3.87
CA TYR A 144 -9.25 -6.15 -5.09
C TYR A 144 -9.06 -7.66 -5.26
N TYR A 145 -7.89 -8.22 -4.95
CA TYR A 145 -7.67 -9.67 -5.07
C TYR A 145 -8.47 -10.48 -4.06
N PHE A 146 -8.65 -9.99 -2.82
CA PHE A 146 -9.53 -10.63 -1.85
C PHE A 146 -11.00 -10.57 -2.29
N LEU A 147 -11.43 -9.45 -2.88
CA LEU A 147 -12.77 -9.29 -3.48
C LEU A 147 -12.95 -10.20 -4.71
N ALA A 148 -11.95 -10.30 -5.57
CA ALA A 148 -11.98 -11.09 -6.81
C ALA A 148 -11.84 -12.59 -6.58
N SER A 149 -11.32 -13.00 -5.43
CA SER A 149 -11.25 -14.40 -4.98
C SER A 149 -12.45 -14.78 -4.09
N GLU A 150 -13.44 -13.90 -3.95
CA GLU A 150 -14.65 -14.11 -3.14
C GLU A 150 -14.37 -14.42 -1.66
N LEU A 151 -13.19 -14.02 -1.17
CA LEU A 151 -12.81 -14.12 0.25
C LEU A 151 -13.41 -12.96 1.05
N VAL A 152 -13.64 -11.83 0.39
CA VAL A 152 -14.35 -10.67 0.93
C VAL A 152 -15.50 -10.35 0.00
N ASN A 153 -16.72 -10.26 0.53
CA ASN A 153 -17.92 -10.05 -0.28
C ASN A 153 -18.10 -8.57 -0.70
N GLU A 154 -17.74 -7.65 0.18
CA GLU A 154 -17.86 -6.20 -0.03
C GLU A 154 -16.76 -5.47 0.74
N LEU A 155 -16.20 -4.42 0.13
CA LEU A 155 -15.22 -3.58 0.82
C LEU A 155 -15.90 -2.56 1.75
N VAL A 156 -15.52 -2.57 3.01
CA VAL A 156 -16.09 -1.68 4.03
C VAL A 156 -15.44 -0.31 3.97
N ARG A 157 -16.26 0.73 4.04
CA ARG A 157 -15.81 2.11 3.95
C ARG A 157 -15.53 2.66 5.33
N HIS A 158 -14.32 3.14 5.53
CA HIS A 158 -13.96 3.87 6.73
C HIS A 158 -14.19 5.36 6.53
N LYS A 159 -15.09 5.94 7.33
CA LYS A 159 -15.51 7.36 7.22
C LYS A 159 -14.36 8.37 7.36
N ASN A 160 -13.25 7.95 7.97
CA ASN A 160 -12.08 8.79 8.23
C ASN A 160 -10.87 8.42 7.36
N ASP A 161 -11.03 7.52 6.39
CA ASP A 161 -9.87 7.01 5.66
C ASP A 161 -9.57 7.86 4.43
N SER A 162 -8.40 8.50 4.45
CA SER A 162 -7.80 9.18 3.30
C SER A 162 -7.45 8.21 2.15
N ARG A 163 -7.62 6.90 2.36
CA ARG A 163 -7.40 5.80 1.41
C ARG A 163 -8.67 5.49 0.62
N TRP A 164 -9.06 6.39 -0.28
CA TRP A 164 -10.12 6.07 -1.24
C TRP A 164 -9.68 4.89 -2.11
N PHE A 165 -10.35 3.76 -1.97
CA PHE A 165 -10.07 2.53 -2.69
C PHE A 165 -10.09 2.80 -4.19
N ALA A 166 -11.13 3.47 -4.71
CA ALA A 166 -11.28 3.65 -6.16
C ALA A 166 -10.14 4.49 -6.75
N LYS A 167 -9.76 5.58 -6.06
CA LYS A 167 -8.63 6.40 -6.50
C LYS A 167 -7.33 5.59 -6.55
N ASN A 168 -7.00 4.90 -5.45
CA ASN A 168 -5.75 4.14 -5.35
C ASN A 168 -5.74 2.93 -6.28
N PHE A 169 -6.90 2.29 -6.49
CA PHE A 169 -7.04 1.15 -7.38
C PHE A 169 -6.86 1.53 -8.84
N ARG A 170 -7.48 2.64 -9.28
CA ARG A 170 -7.28 3.18 -10.62
C ARG A 170 -5.81 3.54 -10.83
N GLU A 171 -5.20 4.29 -9.91
CA GLU A 171 -3.78 4.63 -10.00
C GLU A 171 -2.93 3.35 -10.07
N ALA A 172 -3.17 2.36 -9.23
CA ALA A 172 -2.44 1.10 -9.27
C ALA A 172 -2.56 0.37 -10.61
N CYS A 173 -3.75 0.34 -11.22
CA CYS A 173 -3.95 -0.25 -12.53
C CYS A 173 -3.16 0.50 -13.62
N ASP A 174 -3.13 1.84 -13.57
CA ASP A 174 -2.37 2.64 -14.53
C ASP A 174 -0.87 2.32 -14.45
N TRP A 175 -0.32 2.19 -13.23
CA TRP A 175 1.08 1.82 -13.01
C TRP A 175 1.37 0.40 -13.51
N ILE A 176 0.53 -0.58 -13.18
CA ILE A 176 0.69 -1.98 -13.64
C ILE A 176 0.58 -2.07 -15.18
N GLY A 177 -0.36 -1.33 -15.77
CA GLY A 177 -0.52 -1.24 -17.22
C GLY A 177 0.65 -0.58 -17.93
N ASN A 178 1.42 0.24 -17.22
CA ASN A 178 2.66 0.86 -17.68
C ASN A 178 3.91 0.12 -17.17
N ASP A 179 3.79 -1.16 -16.83
CA ASP A 179 4.88 -2.05 -16.39
C ASP A 179 5.67 -1.57 -15.16
N GLY A 180 5.06 -0.74 -14.31
CA GLY A 180 5.73 -0.15 -13.15
C GLY A 180 6.36 1.22 -13.40
N ASP A 181 6.37 1.69 -14.65
CA ASP A 181 6.79 3.05 -14.95
C ASP A 181 5.70 4.05 -14.56
N ARG A 182 6.12 5.22 -14.09
CA ARG A 182 5.20 6.30 -13.72
C ARG A 182 4.33 6.68 -14.92
N PRO A 183 2.99 6.52 -14.84
CA PRO A 183 2.11 6.87 -15.94
C PRO A 183 2.20 8.35 -16.29
N SER A 184 2.39 8.68 -17.57
CA SER A 184 2.45 10.07 -18.02
C SER A 184 1.11 10.77 -17.78
N PRO A 185 1.10 12.03 -17.29
CA PRO A 185 -0.12 12.80 -17.13
C PRO A 185 -0.85 13.05 -18.47
N VAL A 186 -0.12 12.95 -19.60
CA VAL A 186 -0.65 13.12 -20.97
C VAL A 186 -1.36 11.86 -21.47
N SER A 187 -1.07 10.70 -20.89
CA SER A 187 -1.64 9.40 -21.28
C SER A 187 -2.98 9.09 -20.61
N ARG A 188 -3.55 10.02 -19.81
CA ARG A 188 -4.90 9.86 -19.26
C ARG A 188 -5.92 9.80 -20.40
N PRO A 189 -6.58 8.65 -20.65
CA PRO A 189 -7.66 8.60 -21.61
C PRO A 189 -8.82 9.42 -21.01
N GLY A 190 -9.07 10.60 -21.56
CA GLY A 190 -10.07 11.54 -21.05
C GLY A 190 -9.81 13.01 -21.39
N THR A 191 -8.58 13.38 -21.74
CA THR A 191 -8.27 14.71 -22.28
C THR A 191 -7.41 14.60 -23.54
N ALA A 192 -7.99 14.05 -24.61
CA ALA A 192 -7.41 14.20 -25.94
C ALA A 192 -7.56 15.68 -26.37
N ARG A 193 -6.60 16.53 -25.97
CA ARG A 193 -6.43 17.83 -26.61
C ARG A 193 -5.71 17.55 -27.93
N ARG A 194 -6.48 17.54 -29.03
CA ARG A 194 -5.91 17.68 -30.38
C ARG A 194 -5.18 19.02 -30.44
N GLU A 195 -3.87 18.99 -30.61
CA GLU A 195 -3.05 20.10 -31.09
C GLU A 195 -1.81 19.42 -31.73
N SER A 196 -1.93 18.96 -32.97
CA SER A 196 -1.60 19.67 -34.22
C SER A 196 -0.10 19.92 -34.35
N ASP A 197 0.52 19.15 -35.25
CA ASP A 197 1.85 19.38 -35.81
C ASP A 197 2.05 20.85 -36.19
N LYS A 198 3.05 21.49 -35.61
CA LYS A 198 3.83 22.54 -36.27
C LYS A 198 5.26 22.52 -35.77
N ASP A 199 6.14 22.04 -36.64
CA ASP A 199 7.50 22.54 -36.75
C ASP A 199 7.49 24.08 -36.80
N ASN A 200 8.26 24.71 -35.92
CA ASN A 200 9.13 25.82 -36.33
C ASN A 200 10.15 26.17 -35.25
N THR A 201 11.39 26.08 -35.68
CA THR A 201 12.64 26.61 -35.14
C THR A 201 12.48 28.03 -34.57
N PHE A 202 12.89 28.28 -33.32
CA PHE A 202 13.45 29.59 -32.93
C PHE A 202 14.32 29.50 -31.67
N GLU A 203 15.34 30.37 -31.67
CA GLU A 203 16.61 30.34 -30.93
C GLU A 203 16.53 30.53 -29.40
N LEU A 204 17.53 29.97 -28.71
CA LEU A 204 17.88 30.29 -27.32
C LEU A 204 18.33 31.75 -27.16
N PRO A 205 17.99 32.40 -26.03
CA PRO A 205 18.87 33.39 -25.44
C PRO A 205 19.52 32.88 -24.16
N THR A 206 20.85 33.01 -24.16
CA THR A 206 21.80 32.88 -23.07
C THR A 206 21.48 33.73 -21.82
N LYS A 207 21.80 33.12 -20.66
CA LYS A 207 22.31 33.72 -19.40
C LYS A 207 21.48 34.84 -18.75
N ILE A 208 20.87 34.51 -17.60
CA ILE A 208 20.93 35.37 -16.41
C ILE A 208 21.38 34.53 -15.21
N LYS A 209 22.63 34.76 -14.82
CA LYS A 209 23.22 34.39 -13.53
C LYS A 209 22.55 35.29 -12.49
N ARG A 210 21.83 34.74 -11.52
CA ARG A 210 21.48 35.48 -10.29
C ARG A 210 21.96 34.71 -9.08
N GLU A 211 22.57 35.49 -8.22
CA GLU A 211 23.50 35.11 -7.19
C GLU A 211 22.82 34.41 -6.02
N ARG A 212 23.63 33.56 -5.39
CA ARG A 212 23.39 32.90 -4.13
C ARG A 212 23.35 33.96 -3.04
N GLU A 213 22.16 34.32 -2.56
CA GLU A 213 22.04 35.00 -1.27
C GLU A 213 22.18 33.96 -0.15
N GLU A 214 23.28 34.08 0.60
CA GLU A 214 23.50 33.40 1.88
C GLU A 214 22.42 33.85 2.87
N TYR A 215 21.48 32.96 3.17
CA TYR A 215 20.58 33.14 4.29
C TYR A 215 21.29 32.67 5.58
N THR A 216 21.79 33.61 6.37
CA THR A 216 22.11 33.40 7.79
C THR A 216 20.83 33.51 8.62
N PRO A 217 20.38 32.46 9.33
CA PRO A 217 19.33 32.59 10.31
C PRO A 217 19.92 33.18 11.61
N THR A 218 19.64 34.45 11.86
CA THR A 218 19.78 35.07 13.18
C THR A 218 18.74 34.49 14.15
N GLY A 219 19.21 33.88 15.24
CA GLY A 219 18.54 33.88 16.55
C GLY A 219 17.34 32.97 16.76
N THR A 220 17.57 31.70 17.09
CA THR A 220 16.61 30.89 17.85
C THR A 220 16.85 31.09 19.36
N PRO A 221 15.82 31.43 20.18
CA PRO A 221 15.97 31.42 21.63
C PRO A 221 16.15 29.99 22.15
N LYS A 222 17.15 29.79 23.01
CA LYS A 222 17.42 28.51 23.70
C LYS A 222 16.19 28.05 24.50
N PRO A 223 15.76 26.79 24.43
CA PRO A 223 14.78 26.26 25.38
C PRO A 223 15.38 26.21 26.79
N LYS A 224 14.65 26.76 27.76
CA LYS A 224 14.98 26.72 29.19
C LYS A 224 14.99 25.26 29.67
N ARG A 225 16.13 24.86 30.23
CA ARG A 225 16.34 23.60 30.95
C ARG A 225 15.43 23.61 32.18
N ILE A 226 14.44 22.71 32.23
CA ILE A 226 13.64 22.47 33.44
C ILE A 226 14.40 21.44 34.27
N ASP A 227 14.93 21.89 35.41
CA ASP A 227 15.58 21.06 36.42
C ASP A 227 14.50 20.32 37.22
N HIS A 228 14.40 19.00 37.07
CA HIS A 228 13.65 18.17 37.99
C HIS A 228 14.57 17.72 39.12
N SER A 229 14.73 18.59 40.12
CA SER A 229 15.26 18.23 41.43
C SER A 229 14.39 17.14 42.05
N ARG A 230 14.95 15.92 42.15
CA ARG A 230 14.44 14.85 43.00
C ARG A 230 14.46 15.32 44.45
N LYS A 231 13.29 15.55 45.05
CA LYS A 231 13.15 15.52 46.51
C LYS A 231 12.93 14.08 46.94
N VAL A 232 13.95 13.55 47.59
CA VAL A 232 13.90 12.44 48.52
C VAL A 232 12.94 12.83 49.64
N LEU A 233 11.99 11.97 49.95
CA LEU A 233 11.24 12.01 51.20
C LEU A 233 11.27 10.60 51.76
N ASP A 234 12.20 10.41 52.69
CA ASP A 234 12.15 9.38 53.70
C ASP A 234 10.81 9.44 54.42
N ASN A 235 10.18 8.29 54.61
CA ASN A 235 9.35 8.07 55.78
C ASN A 235 9.57 6.65 56.28
N VAL A 236 10.37 6.62 57.34
CA VAL A 236 10.57 5.51 58.27
C VAL A 236 9.48 5.59 59.35
N THR A 237 9.08 4.41 59.85
CA THR A 237 8.26 4.12 61.05
C THR A 237 6.76 4.44 60.97
N ARG A 238 5.83 3.54 61.36
CA ARG A 238 5.85 2.43 62.33
C ARG A 238 4.90 1.32 61.89
#